data_AF-A0A930SAH4-F1
#
_entry.id   AF-A0A930SAH4-F1
#
_cell.length_a   1.000
_cell.length_b   1.000
_cell.length_c   1.000
_cell.angle_alpha   90.00
_cell.angle_beta   90.00
_cell.angle_gamma   90.00
#
_symmetry.space_group_name_H-M   'P 1'
#
loop_
_entity.id
_entity.type
_entity.pdbx_description
1 polymer ?
#
loop_
_entity_poly.entity_id
_entity_poly.type
_entity_poly.pdbx_seq_one_letter_code
_entity_poly.pdbx_strand_id
1 'polypeptide(L)'
;MTVTVKMLVDRLKLKVVYGNKELLAKPIITADISRPGLEMTGYFDYYSPERLQLVGMKEWSYLKTMTENNRYSVFTNMFKEETPAVIVARGLNIPEEMLRAAKENGVAVLQGRNGTSSLSGDMSWYLNSQLAERTSVHGVLVDIYGMGVLIQGDSGIGKSETALELVKRGHRLVADDRVDIYAKDEETLWGEPAEILRHLLEIRGVGIIDVMSLYGASAV
;
A
#
# COMPACT_ATOMS: atom_id res chain seq x y z
N MET A 1 -3.69 -5.38 -9.08
CA MET A 1 -2.44 -4.61 -9.26
C MET A 1 -1.39 -5.19 -8.32
N THR A 2 -0.14 -5.36 -8.78
CA THR A 2 0.95 -5.85 -7.92
C THR A 2 1.57 -4.68 -7.17
N VAL A 3 1.63 -4.76 -5.84
CA VAL A 3 2.28 -3.75 -5.00
C VAL A 3 3.78 -3.98 -5.02
N THR A 4 4.58 -2.92 -5.22
CA THR A 4 6.05 -3.02 -5.33
C THR A 4 6.76 -2.21 -4.27
N VAL A 5 8.03 -2.55 -4.01
CA VAL A 5 8.91 -1.80 -3.09
C VAL A 5 9.01 -0.32 -3.48
N LYS A 6 9.04 -0.01 -4.78
CA LYS A 6 9.05 1.37 -5.28
C LYS A 6 7.83 2.16 -4.81
N MET A 7 6.64 1.58 -4.92
CA MET A 7 5.40 2.25 -4.50
C MET A 7 5.40 2.56 -3.00
N LEU A 8 5.93 1.63 -2.19
CA LEU A 8 6.13 1.85 -0.74
C LEU A 8 7.11 3.00 -0.46
N VAL A 9 8.25 3.01 -1.16
CA VAL A 9 9.28 4.07 -1.06
C VAL A 9 8.69 5.44 -1.38
N ASP A 10 7.97 5.55 -2.48
CA ASP A 10 7.37 6.82 -2.94
C ASP A 10 6.28 7.29 -1.96
N ARG A 11 5.44 6.36 -1.47
CA ARG A 11 4.34 6.68 -0.55
C ARG A 11 4.85 7.19 0.79
N LEU A 12 5.83 6.51 1.37
CA LEU A 12 6.35 6.79 2.73
C LEU A 12 7.57 7.71 2.71
N LYS A 13 8.01 8.15 1.53
CA LYS A 13 9.20 8.99 1.31
C LYS A 13 10.44 8.39 1.95
N LEU A 14 10.62 7.07 1.81
CA LEU A 14 11.77 6.36 2.34
C LEU A 14 13.03 6.73 1.57
N LYS A 15 14.15 6.84 2.27
CA LYS A 15 15.45 7.02 1.62
C LYS A 15 15.94 5.67 1.11
N VAL A 16 16.19 5.55 -0.19
CA VAL A 16 16.88 4.38 -0.76
C VAL A 16 18.38 4.52 -0.45
N VAL A 17 18.90 3.65 0.41
CA VAL A 17 20.33 3.62 0.77
C VAL A 17 21.09 2.65 -0.13
N TYR A 18 20.46 1.52 -0.45
CA TYR A 18 20.89 0.62 -1.50
C TYR A 18 19.67 0.06 -2.23
N GLY A 19 19.72 0.01 -3.56
CA GLY A 19 18.64 -0.49 -4.39
C GLY A 19 18.83 -0.05 -5.83
N ASN A 20 18.52 -0.93 -6.78
CA ASN A 20 18.46 -0.62 -8.21
C ASN A 20 16.99 -0.72 -8.70
N LYS A 21 16.76 -0.53 -10.00
CA LYS A 21 15.40 -0.59 -10.56
C LYS A 21 14.73 -1.95 -10.38
N GLU A 22 15.48 -3.04 -10.46
CA GLU A 22 14.97 -4.42 -10.31
C GLU A 22 14.57 -4.70 -8.87
N LEU A 23 15.43 -4.33 -7.90
CA LEU A 23 15.16 -4.49 -6.48
C LEU A 23 13.95 -3.68 -6.02
N LEU A 24 13.79 -2.46 -6.55
CA LEU A 24 12.61 -1.64 -6.26
C LEU A 24 11.34 -2.13 -6.97
N ALA A 25 11.47 -2.94 -8.02
CA ALA A 25 10.34 -3.57 -8.71
C ALA A 25 9.88 -4.87 -8.05
N LYS A 26 10.60 -5.40 -7.04
CA LYS A 26 10.18 -6.61 -6.31
C LYS A 26 8.75 -6.44 -5.76
N PRO A 27 7.91 -7.49 -5.88
CA PRO A 27 6.55 -7.46 -5.35
C PRO A 27 6.54 -7.58 -3.83
N ILE A 28 5.57 -6.93 -3.20
CA ILE A 28 5.21 -7.12 -1.80
C ILE A 28 3.89 -7.89 -1.79
N ILE A 29 3.88 -9.09 -1.24
CA ILE A 29 2.76 -10.03 -1.32
C ILE A 29 1.93 -10.10 -0.03
N THR A 30 2.43 -9.54 1.06
CA THR A 30 1.77 -9.52 2.37
C THR A 30 1.93 -8.16 3.03
N ALA A 31 0.93 -7.74 3.81
CA ALA A 31 0.96 -6.51 4.60
C ALA A 31 1.66 -6.70 5.96
N ASP A 32 1.93 -7.94 6.35
CA ASP A 32 2.65 -8.26 7.58
C ASP A 32 4.10 -7.80 7.50
N ILE A 33 4.54 -7.11 8.55
CA ILE A 33 5.90 -6.60 8.68
C ILE A 33 6.62 -7.45 9.71
N SER A 34 7.80 -7.95 9.33
CA SER A 34 8.67 -8.70 10.24
C SER A 34 9.56 -7.73 11.01
N ARG A 35 9.67 -7.95 12.33
CA ARG A 35 10.65 -7.28 13.19
C ARG A 35 11.62 -8.32 13.70
N PRO A 36 12.79 -8.48 13.05
CA PRO A 36 13.67 -9.60 13.26
C PRO A 36 14.44 -9.40 14.56
N GLY A 37 13.83 -9.70 15.71
CA GLY A 37 14.45 -9.56 17.02
C GLY A 37 15.19 -10.82 17.44
N LEU A 38 14.55 -11.97 17.24
CA LEU A 38 15.07 -13.29 17.62
C LEU A 38 16.07 -13.81 16.58
N GLU A 39 15.86 -13.47 15.32
CA GLU A 39 16.75 -13.75 14.19
C GLU A 39 18.12 -13.10 14.38
N MET A 40 18.17 -11.96 15.08
CA MET A 40 19.43 -11.32 15.41
C MET A 40 20.28 -12.20 16.32
N THR A 41 19.68 -13.09 17.11
CA THR A 41 20.41 -14.07 17.93
C THR A 41 20.79 -15.34 17.16
N GLY A 42 20.43 -15.44 15.87
CA GLY A 42 20.72 -16.58 15.02
C GLY A 42 19.62 -17.65 14.93
N TYR A 43 18.43 -17.39 15.47
CA TYR A 43 17.30 -18.34 15.42
C TYR A 43 16.34 -18.03 14.28
N PHE A 44 16.13 -18.98 13.36
CA PHE A 44 15.42 -18.76 12.08
C PHE A 44 14.28 -19.75 11.77
N ASP A 45 13.93 -20.67 12.68
CA ASP A 45 12.98 -21.77 12.38
C ASP A 45 11.59 -21.27 11.92
N TYR A 46 11.18 -20.09 12.39
CA TYR A 46 9.90 -19.46 12.05
C TYR A 46 10.09 -18.11 11.34
N TYR A 47 11.24 -17.92 10.70
CA TYR A 47 11.54 -16.69 9.98
C TYR A 47 10.71 -16.60 8.69
N SER A 48 10.10 -15.44 8.48
CA SER A 48 9.27 -15.13 7.30
C SER A 48 10.03 -14.20 6.34
N PRO A 49 10.87 -14.73 5.43
CA PRO A 49 11.66 -13.93 4.51
C PRO A 49 10.81 -13.12 3.53
N GLU A 50 9.60 -13.56 3.19
CA GLU A 50 8.68 -12.92 2.25
C GLU A 50 8.10 -11.59 2.75
N ARG A 51 8.26 -11.31 4.05
CA ARG A 51 7.80 -10.06 4.68
C ARG A 51 8.84 -8.97 4.52
N LEU A 52 8.38 -7.71 4.58
CA LEU A 52 9.28 -6.57 4.75
C LEU A 52 9.95 -6.65 6.13
N GLN A 53 11.28 -6.47 6.16
CA GLN A 53 12.06 -6.55 7.39
C GLN A 53 12.24 -5.15 7.97
N LEU A 54 11.82 -4.92 9.22
CA LEU A 54 11.91 -3.62 9.90
C LEU A 54 12.88 -3.67 11.07
N VAL A 55 14.03 -3.00 10.91
CA VAL A 55 15.04 -2.85 11.95
C VAL A 55 14.78 -1.57 12.74
N GLY A 56 14.37 -1.73 13.99
CA GLY A 56 14.16 -0.64 14.95
C GLY A 56 15.32 -0.47 15.92
N MET A 57 15.06 0.27 17.00
CA MET A 57 16.08 0.54 18.03
C MET A 57 16.56 -0.73 18.73
N LYS A 58 15.65 -1.69 19.03
CA LYS A 58 16.02 -2.91 19.76
C LYS A 58 16.96 -3.76 18.92
N GLU A 59 16.56 -4.05 17.70
CA GLU A 59 17.30 -4.85 16.73
C GLU A 59 18.67 -4.21 16.43
N TRP A 60 18.67 -2.90 16.17
CA TRP A 60 19.90 -2.14 15.95
C TRP A 60 20.84 -2.09 17.17
N SER A 61 20.31 -1.93 18.37
CA SER A 61 21.12 -1.89 19.60
C SER A 61 21.80 -3.23 19.87
N TYR A 62 21.12 -4.33 19.56
CA TYR A 62 21.68 -5.67 19.70
C TYR A 62 22.73 -5.97 18.61
N LEU A 63 22.52 -5.51 17.37
CA LEU A 63 23.55 -5.59 16.32
C LEU A 63 24.87 -4.91 16.71
N LYS A 64 24.81 -3.84 17.51
CA LYS A 64 26.01 -3.16 18.01
C LYS A 64 26.83 -3.96 19.01
N THR A 65 26.23 -4.95 19.68
CA THR A 65 26.97 -5.80 20.62
C THR A 65 27.68 -6.96 19.91
N MET A 66 27.45 -7.14 18.61
CA MET A 66 28.05 -8.20 17.81
C MET A 66 29.37 -7.79 17.18
N THR A 67 30.18 -8.80 16.85
CA THR A 67 31.30 -8.64 15.92
C THR A 67 30.81 -8.40 14.49
N GLU A 68 31.67 -7.86 13.64
CA GLU A 68 31.39 -7.63 12.21
C GLU A 68 30.96 -8.94 11.52
N ASN A 69 31.71 -10.02 11.74
CA ASN A 69 31.40 -11.34 11.19
C ASN A 69 30.00 -11.83 11.60
N ASN A 70 29.62 -11.66 12.87
CA ASN A 70 28.31 -12.10 13.34
C ASN A 70 27.18 -11.25 12.74
N ARG A 71 27.34 -9.92 12.66
CA ARG A 71 26.37 -9.05 11.97
C ARG A 71 26.18 -9.50 10.52
N TYR A 72 27.29 -9.73 9.82
CA TYR A 72 27.27 -10.19 8.44
C TYR A 72 26.52 -11.52 8.28
N SER A 73 26.85 -12.53 9.11
CA SER A 73 26.18 -13.83 9.08
C SER A 73 24.68 -13.73 9.34
N VAL A 74 24.24 -12.90 10.29
CA VAL A 74 22.81 -12.66 10.55
C VAL A 74 22.13 -12.10 9.31
N PHE A 75 22.67 -11.04 8.70
CA PHE A 75 22.05 -10.43 7.53
C PHE A 75 22.02 -11.34 6.31
N THR A 76 23.08 -12.11 6.05
CA THR A 76 23.09 -13.10 4.95
C THR A 76 22.07 -14.21 5.17
N ASN A 77 21.80 -14.59 6.42
CA ASN A 77 20.72 -15.54 6.72
C ASN A 77 19.33 -14.92 6.56
N MET A 78 19.16 -13.64 6.87
CA MET A 78 17.89 -12.93 6.72
C MET A 78 17.55 -12.58 5.27
N PHE A 79 18.54 -12.16 4.48
CA PHE A 79 18.31 -11.64 3.13
C PHE A 79 18.21 -12.78 2.13
N LYS A 80 16.98 -13.26 1.94
CA LYS A 80 16.66 -14.29 0.95
C LYS A 80 16.15 -13.66 -0.34
N GLU A 81 16.03 -14.47 -1.39
CA GLU A 81 15.54 -14.03 -2.70
C GLU A 81 14.13 -13.41 -2.58
N GLU A 82 13.29 -14.03 -1.75
CA GLU A 82 11.90 -13.63 -1.46
C GLU A 82 11.81 -12.35 -0.63
N THR A 83 12.90 -11.93 0.03
CA THR A 83 12.91 -10.71 0.84
C THR A 83 12.75 -9.48 -0.05
N PRO A 84 11.62 -8.73 0.07
CA PRO A 84 11.37 -7.62 -0.82
C PRO A 84 12.34 -6.46 -0.52
N ALA A 85 12.45 -6.10 0.75
CA ALA A 85 13.35 -5.05 1.24
C ALA A 85 13.54 -5.13 2.76
N VAL A 86 14.62 -4.50 3.23
CA VAL A 86 14.83 -4.18 4.64
C VAL A 86 14.74 -2.67 4.85
N ILE A 87 14.08 -2.25 5.93
CA ILE A 87 13.89 -0.85 6.31
C ILE A 87 14.52 -0.62 7.68
N VAL A 88 15.41 0.37 7.77
CA VAL A 88 16.00 0.82 9.03
C VAL A 88 15.27 2.08 9.50
N ALA A 89 14.62 2.00 10.66
CA ALA A 89 13.83 3.10 11.21
C ALA A 89 14.71 4.17 11.90
N ARG A 90 14.07 5.26 12.33
CA ARG A 90 14.65 6.32 13.20
C ARG A 90 15.93 6.99 12.66
N GLY A 91 16.20 6.88 11.36
CA GLY A 91 17.45 7.35 10.77
C GLY A 91 18.70 6.70 11.37
N LEU A 92 18.58 5.50 11.93
CA LEU A 92 19.70 4.79 12.56
C LEU A 92 20.80 4.50 11.52
N ASN A 93 22.04 4.49 11.98
CA ASN A 93 23.18 4.18 11.12
C ASN A 93 23.07 2.76 10.56
N ILE A 94 23.33 2.60 9.28
CA ILE A 94 23.26 1.31 8.60
C ILE A 94 24.65 0.68 8.61
N PRO A 95 24.84 -0.50 9.24
CA PRO A 95 26.14 -1.17 9.27
C PRO A 95 26.61 -1.56 7.87
N GLU A 96 27.92 -1.53 7.63
CA GLU A 96 28.50 -1.92 6.33
C GLU A 96 28.21 -3.39 6.00
N GLU A 97 28.12 -4.25 7.01
CA GLU A 97 27.82 -5.66 6.84
C GLU A 97 26.39 -5.89 6.33
N MET A 98 25.45 -5.02 6.71
CA MET A 98 24.08 -5.04 6.16
C MET A 98 24.11 -4.69 4.67
N LEU A 99 24.86 -3.65 4.30
CA LEU A 99 24.98 -3.23 2.89
C LEU A 99 25.69 -4.28 2.05
N ARG A 100 26.71 -4.94 2.62
CA ARG A 100 27.42 -6.04 1.95
C ARG A 100 26.48 -7.22 1.72
N ALA A 101 25.81 -7.72 2.75
CA ALA A 101 24.88 -8.84 2.62
C ALA A 101 23.72 -8.50 1.66
N ALA A 102 23.20 -7.28 1.70
CA ALA A 102 22.13 -6.83 0.82
C ALA A 102 22.56 -6.77 -0.66
N LYS A 103 23.82 -6.39 -0.92
CA LYS A 103 24.40 -6.42 -2.27
C LYS A 103 24.56 -7.84 -2.79
N GLU A 104 25.10 -8.73 -1.97
CA GLU A 104 25.36 -10.13 -2.34
C GLU A 104 24.06 -10.93 -2.55
N ASN A 105 22.99 -10.61 -1.81
CA ASN A 105 21.72 -11.35 -1.87
C ASN A 105 20.60 -10.61 -2.62
N GLY A 106 20.88 -9.44 -3.20
CA GLY A 106 19.88 -8.68 -3.97
C GLY A 106 18.67 -8.26 -3.15
N VAL A 107 18.87 -7.55 -2.04
CA VAL A 107 17.81 -6.98 -1.19
C VAL A 107 17.98 -5.46 -1.11
N ALA A 108 16.90 -4.69 -1.30
CA ALA A 108 16.95 -3.25 -1.14
C ALA A 108 17.08 -2.85 0.34
N VAL A 109 17.93 -1.87 0.63
CA VAL A 109 18.08 -1.27 1.96
C VAL A 109 17.51 0.13 1.94
N LEU A 110 16.46 0.32 2.73
CA LEU A 110 15.72 1.57 2.85
C LEU A 110 15.89 2.15 4.25
N GLN A 111 15.72 3.47 4.39
CA GLN A 111 15.80 4.15 5.67
C GLN A 111 14.61 5.08 5.87
N GLY A 112 13.93 4.91 7.00
CA GLY A 112 12.87 5.79 7.46
C GLY A 112 13.36 6.66 8.63
N ARG A 113 12.92 7.92 8.70
CA ARG A 113 13.25 8.83 9.81
C ARG A 113 12.31 8.70 11.00
N ASN A 114 11.12 8.15 10.78
CA ASN A 114 10.07 8.03 11.78
C ASN A 114 10.42 6.97 12.85
N GLY A 115 9.74 7.05 13.99
CA GLY A 115 9.81 6.03 15.03
C GLY A 115 9.34 4.67 14.52
N THR A 116 9.94 3.58 15.02
CA THR A 116 9.66 2.21 14.56
C THR A 116 8.17 1.86 14.54
N SER A 117 7.42 2.18 15.60
CA SER A 117 5.99 1.86 15.67
C SER A 117 5.15 2.68 14.67
N SER A 118 5.46 3.97 14.51
CA SER A 118 4.77 4.82 13.51
C SER A 118 5.07 4.33 12.11
N LEU A 119 6.34 4.06 11.78
CA LEU A 119 6.72 3.53 10.47
C LEU A 119 6.06 2.17 10.19
N SER A 120 5.99 1.30 11.19
CA SER A 120 5.27 0.02 11.08
C SER A 120 3.79 0.24 10.79
N GLY A 121 3.12 1.12 11.53
CA GLY A 121 1.71 1.44 11.31
C GLY A 121 1.44 2.02 9.93
N ASP A 122 2.26 2.98 9.49
CA ASP A 122 2.11 3.63 8.18
C ASP A 122 2.32 2.62 7.04
N MET A 123 3.28 1.70 7.17
CA MET A 123 3.52 0.61 6.23
C MET A 123 2.33 -0.37 6.20
N SER A 124 1.87 -0.86 7.36
CA SER A 124 0.73 -1.78 7.44
C SER A 124 -0.53 -1.15 6.85
N TRP A 125 -0.83 0.11 7.19
CA TRP A 125 -1.99 0.83 6.66
C TRP A 125 -1.95 0.90 5.14
N TYR A 126 -0.80 1.28 4.56
CA TYR A 126 -0.65 1.37 3.11
C TYR A 126 -0.80 0.00 2.45
N LEU A 127 -0.11 -1.01 2.96
CA LEU A 127 -0.11 -2.34 2.36
C LEU A 127 -1.47 -3.02 2.48
N ASN A 128 -2.17 -2.92 3.60
CA ASN A 128 -3.53 -3.44 3.77
C ASN A 128 -4.48 -2.86 2.72
N SER A 129 -4.44 -1.54 2.52
CA SER A 129 -5.29 -0.90 1.50
C SER A 129 -4.95 -1.34 0.07
N GLN A 130 -3.67 -1.52 -0.25
CA GLN A 130 -3.28 -1.90 -1.61
C GLN A 130 -3.53 -3.38 -1.90
N LEU A 131 -3.30 -4.25 -0.91
CA LEU A 131 -3.42 -5.71 -1.02
C LEU A 131 -4.83 -6.23 -0.68
N ALA A 132 -5.75 -5.36 -0.24
CA ALA A 132 -7.13 -5.73 0.02
C ALA A 132 -7.79 -6.37 -1.21
N GLU A 133 -8.52 -7.46 -0.95
CA GLU A 133 -9.32 -8.15 -1.95
C GLU A 133 -10.43 -7.22 -2.44
N ARG A 134 -10.50 -7.05 -3.77
CA ARG A 134 -11.50 -6.20 -4.43
C ARG A 134 -12.56 -7.10 -5.04
N THR A 135 -13.82 -6.77 -4.77
CA THR A 135 -14.97 -7.28 -5.50
C THR A 135 -15.61 -6.15 -6.28
N SER A 136 -16.39 -6.46 -7.30
CA SER A 136 -17.10 -5.47 -8.10
C SER A 136 -18.60 -5.65 -7.95
N VAL A 137 -19.32 -4.56 -7.73
CA VAL A 137 -20.78 -4.56 -7.70
C VAL A 137 -21.32 -3.59 -8.75
N HIS A 138 -22.49 -3.92 -9.30
CA HIS A 138 -23.22 -3.01 -10.17
C HIS A 138 -24.00 -2.00 -9.33
N GLY A 139 -23.89 -0.71 -9.66
CA GLY A 139 -24.54 0.37 -8.93
C GLY A 139 -23.87 1.71 -9.17
N VAL A 140 -24.34 2.72 -8.45
CA VAL A 140 -23.80 4.09 -8.50
C VAL A 140 -23.39 4.49 -7.10
N LEU A 141 -22.12 4.85 -6.92
CA LEU A 141 -21.57 5.31 -5.64
C LEU A 141 -21.45 6.83 -5.66
N VAL A 142 -22.03 7.47 -4.65
CA VAL A 142 -22.02 8.93 -4.50
C VAL A 142 -21.66 9.31 -3.06
N ASP A 143 -21.02 10.47 -2.90
CA ASP A 143 -20.79 11.10 -1.59
C ASP A 143 -21.87 12.16 -1.33
N ILE A 144 -22.72 11.88 -0.34
CA ILE A 144 -23.82 12.75 0.09
C ILE A 144 -23.51 13.21 1.52
N TYR A 145 -23.17 14.49 1.68
CA TYR A 145 -22.84 15.11 2.97
C TYR A 145 -21.70 14.39 3.73
N GLY A 146 -20.73 13.81 3.03
CA GLY A 146 -19.62 13.05 3.63
C GLY A 146 -19.93 11.57 3.85
N MET A 147 -21.12 11.09 3.46
CA MET A 147 -21.51 9.69 3.55
C MET A 147 -21.45 9.03 2.16
N GLY A 148 -20.71 7.93 2.05
CA GLY A 148 -20.72 7.09 0.85
C GLY A 148 -22.03 6.32 0.74
N VAL A 149 -22.80 6.58 -0.32
CA VAL A 149 -24.10 5.94 -0.58
C VAL A 149 -24.02 5.15 -1.88
N LEU A 150 -24.15 3.82 -1.78
CA LEU A 150 -24.25 2.93 -2.93
C LEU A 150 -25.72 2.75 -3.32
N ILE A 151 -26.08 3.23 -4.51
CA ILE A 151 -27.43 3.11 -5.08
C ILE A 151 -27.46 1.89 -5.98
N GLN A 152 -28.27 0.89 -5.62
CA GLN A 152 -28.49 -0.33 -6.40
C GLN A 152 -29.95 -0.46 -6.83
N GLY A 153 -30.18 -1.25 -7.86
CA GLY A 153 -31.49 -1.47 -8.46
C GLY A 153 -31.36 -1.96 -9.90
N ASP A 154 -32.49 -2.31 -10.51
CA ASP A 154 -32.54 -2.86 -11.86
C ASP A 154 -31.96 -1.91 -12.92
N SER A 155 -31.57 -2.47 -14.08
CA SER A 155 -31.07 -1.66 -15.19
C SER A 155 -32.17 -0.76 -15.74
N GLY A 156 -31.85 0.53 -15.91
CA GLY A 156 -32.81 1.52 -16.45
C GLY A 156 -33.85 2.03 -15.46
N ILE A 157 -33.76 1.71 -14.17
CA ILE A 157 -34.66 2.22 -13.13
C ILE A 157 -34.43 3.71 -12.81
N GLY A 158 -33.33 4.30 -13.30
CA GLY A 158 -33.00 5.72 -13.07
C GLY A 158 -31.83 5.98 -12.11
N LYS A 159 -30.91 5.01 -11.91
CA LYS A 159 -29.79 5.15 -10.95
C LYS A 159 -28.84 6.29 -11.35
N SER A 160 -28.38 6.29 -12.59
CA SER A 160 -27.43 7.27 -13.12
C SER A 160 -28.07 8.65 -13.25
N GLU A 161 -29.36 8.73 -13.61
CA GLU A 161 -30.15 9.96 -13.60
C GLU A 161 -30.28 10.55 -12.19
N THR A 162 -30.52 9.69 -11.18
CA THR A 162 -30.56 10.11 -9.76
C THR A 162 -29.22 10.65 -9.31
N ALA A 163 -28.11 9.99 -9.67
CA ALA A 163 -26.77 10.46 -9.34
C ALA A 163 -26.44 11.80 -9.99
N LEU A 164 -26.84 12.01 -11.25
CA LEU A 164 -26.68 13.29 -11.93
C LEU A 164 -27.44 14.43 -11.23
N GLU A 165 -28.65 14.17 -10.76
CA GLU A 165 -29.43 15.15 -9.99
C GLU A 165 -28.79 15.46 -8.63
N LEU A 166 -28.19 14.47 -7.97
CA LEU A 166 -27.41 14.68 -6.75
C LEU A 166 -26.17 15.54 -7.01
N VAL A 167 -25.44 15.29 -8.10
CA VAL A 167 -24.30 16.11 -8.51
C VAL A 167 -24.70 17.55 -8.76
N LYS A 168 -25.82 17.79 -9.45
CA LYS A 168 -26.38 19.14 -9.65
C LYS A 168 -26.69 19.87 -8.34
N ARG A 169 -26.97 19.13 -7.26
CA ARG A 169 -27.22 19.65 -5.91
C ARG A 169 -25.94 19.83 -5.07
N GLY A 170 -24.77 19.58 -5.65
CA GLY A 170 -23.47 19.76 -5.01
C GLY A 170 -22.91 18.51 -4.32
N HIS A 171 -23.49 17.33 -4.58
CA HIS A 171 -22.91 16.06 -4.15
C HIS A 171 -21.86 15.55 -5.15
N ARG A 172 -21.12 14.51 -4.78
CA ARG A 172 -20.01 14.01 -5.61
C ARG A 172 -20.31 12.64 -6.16
N LEU A 173 -20.00 12.45 -7.44
CA LEU A 173 -19.98 11.14 -8.06
C LEU A 173 -18.66 10.46 -7.75
N VAL A 174 -18.72 9.26 -7.17
CA VAL A 174 -17.54 8.42 -6.98
C VAL A 174 -17.39 7.44 -8.15
N ALA A 175 -18.47 6.74 -8.50
CA ALA A 175 -18.48 5.72 -9.55
C ALA A 175 -19.90 5.50 -10.11
N ASP A 176 -20.01 5.21 -11.40
CA ASP A 176 -21.24 4.80 -12.09
C ASP A 176 -21.04 3.42 -12.75
N ASP A 177 -22.13 2.68 -12.91
CA ASP A 177 -22.20 1.30 -13.44
C ASP A 177 -21.42 0.24 -12.64
N ARG A 178 -20.10 0.33 -12.56
CA ARG A 178 -19.23 -0.62 -11.85
C ARG A 178 -18.49 0.07 -10.72
N VAL A 179 -18.74 -0.40 -9.50
CA VAL A 179 -18.05 0.03 -8.28
C VAL A 179 -17.15 -1.09 -7.79
N ASP A 180 -15.85 -0.85 -7.73
CA ASP A 180 -14.91 -1.77 -7.10
C ASP A 180 -14.91 -1.49 -5.59
N ILE A 181 -15.24 -2.49 -4.78
CA ILE A 181 -15.39 -2.42 -3.33
C ILE A 181 -14.35 -3.33 -2.67
N TYR A 182 -13.74 -2.83 -1.60
CA TYR A 182 -12.84 -3.62 -0.75
C TYR A 182 -12.99 -3.24 0.72
N ALA A 183 -12.68 -4.18 1.61
CA ALA A 183 -12.52 -3.90 3.03
C ALA A 183 -11.19 -3.17 3.24
N LYS A 184 -11.25 -1.92 3.71
CA LYS A 184 -10.06 -1.14 4.05
C LYS A 184 -9.50 -1.56 5.41
N ASP A 185 -10.40 -1.93 6.32
CA ASP A 185 -10.17 -2.53 7.62
C ASP A 185 -11.42 -3.37 7.99
N GLU A 186 -11.47 -3.91 9.21
CA GLU A 186 -12.56 -4.81 9.66
C GLU A 186 -13.94 -4.14 9.70
N GLU A 187 -14.00 -2.81 9.85
CA GLU A 187 -15.25 -2.07 10.04
C GLU A 187 -15.60 -1.17 8.85
N THR A 188 -14.65 -0.93 7.94
CA THR A 188 -14.78 0.05 6.86
C THR A 188 -14.70 -0.59 5.48
N LEU A 189 -15.77 -0.46 4.70
CA LEU A 189 -15.77 -0.71 3.26
C LEU A 189 -15.43 0.56 2.50
N TRP A 190 -14.60 0.42 1.47
CA TRP A 190 -14.23 1.50 0.56
C TRP A 190 -14.69 1.15 -0.85
N GLY A 191 -15.20 2.14 -1.58
CA GLY A 191 -15.61 2.00 -2.97
C GLY A 191 -14.85 2.97 -3.87
N GLU A 192 -14.45 2.50 -5.04
CA GLU A 192 -13.73 3.28 -6.06
C GLU A 192 -14.27 2.97 -7.46
N PRO A 193 -14.20 3.91 -8.42
CA PRO A 193 -14.57 3.62 -9.80
C PRO A 193 -13.55 2.68 -10.43
N ALA A 194 -14.04 1.83 -11.35
CA ALA A 194 -13.14 1.18 -12.29
C ALA A 194 -12.34 2.27 -13.05
N GLU A 195 -11.03 2.06 -13.21
CA GLU A 195 -10.14 3.12 -13.72
C GLU A 195 -10.57 3.69 -15.07
N ILE A 196 -11.10 2.83 -15.96
CA ILE A 196 -11.62 3.21 -17.28
C ILE A 196 -12.94 4.01 -17.23
N LEU A 197 -13.70 3.91 -16.14
CA LEU A 197 -14.99 4.59 -15.94
C LEU A 197 -14.87 5.83 -15.03
N ARG A 198 -13.64 6.24 -14.70
CA ARG A 198 -13.42 7.36 -13.76
C ARG A 198 -14.08 8.65 -14.29
N HIS A 199 -14.90 9.26 -13.44
CA HIS A 199 -15.70 10.47 -13.71
C HIS A 199 -16.75 10.34 -14.81
N LEU A 200 -16.88 9.17 -15.44
CA LEU A 200 -17.85 8.94 -16.49
C LEU A 200 -19.20 8.56 -15.89
N LEU A 201 -20.27 9.00 -16.55
CA LEU A 201 -21.63 8.65 -16.21
C LEU A 201 -22.44 8.46 -17.50
N GLU A 202 -23.20 7.38 -17.61
CA GLU A 202 -24.04 7.10 -18.78
C GLU A 202 -25.50 7.49 -18.51
N ILE A 203 -26.06 8.40 -19.34
CA ILE A 203 -27.48 8.76 -19.27
C ILE A 203 -28.17 8.33 -20.55
N ARG A 204 -29.30 7.63 -20.42
CA ARG A 204 -30.10 7.22 -21.59
C ARG A 204 -30.62 8.45 -22.33
N GLY A 205 -30.43 8.45 -23.66
CA GLY A 205 -30.83 9.56 -24.53
C GLY A 205 -29.85 10.74 -24.59
N VAL A 206 -28.84 10.78 -23.71
CA VAL A 206 -27.75 11.76 -23.75
C VAL A 206 -26.43 11.10 -24.18
N GLY A 207 -26.18 9.87 -23.70
CA GLY A 207 -24.91 9.16 -23.87
C GLY A 207 -24.01 9.30 -22.65
N ILE A 208 -22.73 8.96 -22.84
CA ILE A 208 -21.70 9.05 -21.79
C ILE A 208 -21.25 10.50 -21.64
N ILE A 209 -21.21 10.99 -20.41
CA ILE A 209 -20.72 12.31 -20.04
C ILE A 209 -19.57 12.21 -19.05
N ASP A 210 -18.67 13.18 -19.08
CA ASP A 210 -17.64 13.37 -18.06
C ASP A 210 -18.13 14.40 -17.03
N VAL A 211 -18.38 13.93 -15.82
CA VAL A 211 -18.93 14.75 -14.72
C VAL A 211 -17.93 15.81 -14.25
N MET A 212 -16.64 15.49 -14.22
CA MET A 212 -15.60 16.45 -13.82
C MET A 212 -15.50 17.60 -14.81
N SER A 213 -15.61 17.31 -16.10
CA SER A 213 -15.57 18.32 -17.17
C SER A 213 -16.77 19.25 -17.15
N LEU A 214 -17.95 18.75 -16.78
CA LEU A 214 -19.20 19.53 -16.78
C LEU A 214 -19.47 20.29 -15.48
N TYR A 215 -19.13 19.70 -14.33
CA TYR A 215 -19.47 20.23 -13.00
C TYR A 215 -18.25 20.59 -12.14
N GLY A 216 -17.04 20.35 -12.66
CA GLY A 216 -15.78 20.72 -12.02
C GLY A 216 -15.30 19.71 -10.98
N ALA A 217 -14.11 19.98 -10.43
CA ALA A 217 -13.45 19.09 -9.48
C ALA A 217 -14.20 18.92 -8.14
N SER A 218 -15.17 19.77 -7.83
CA SER A 218 -15.99 19.64 -6.62
C SER A 218 -17.08 18.57 -6.73
N ALA A 219 -17.33 18.05 -7.93
CA ALA A 219 -18.40 17.10 -8.25
C ALA A 219 -17.93 15.63 -8.30
N VAL A 220 -16.65 15.35 -8.04
CA VAL A 220 -16.03 14.03 -8.04
C VAL A 220 -15.10 13.85 -6.85
#